data_AF-A0A382G820-F1
#
_entry.id   AF-A0A382G820-F1
#
_cell.length_a   1.000
_cell.length_b   1.000
_cell.length_c   1.000
_cell.angle_alpha   90.00
_cell.angle_beta   90.00
_cell.angle_gamma   90.00
#
_symmetry.space_group_name_H-M   'P 1'
#
loop_
_entity.id
_entity.type
_entity.pdbx_description
1 polymer ?
#
loop_
_entity_poly.entity_id
_entity_poly.type
_entity_poly.pdbx_seq_one_letter_code
_entity_poly.pdbx_strand_id
1 'polypeptide(L)'
;MEVYRTDYDIDIKEDKRRFETYHSPVTEADKHAHIIIMEGLKELTPDIPVLSEEGREIAYEERKKWASFWLVDPLDGTKDFIKQNGEFTVNIALVEDNAPVFGVVFAPAIDLLFWGSLENGVWKKEAHNP
;
A
#
# COMPACT_ATOMS: atom_id res chain seq x y z
N MET A 1 -4.50 11.65 6.35
CA MET A 1 -4.33 12.09 7.76
C MET A 1 -5.61 12.57 8.44
N GLU A 2 -6.68 12.86 7.68
CA GLU A 2 -7.96 13.30 8.25
C GLU A 2 -8.60 12.23 9.16
N VAL A 3 -8.62 10.97 8.72
CA VAL A 3 -9.15 9.83 9.53
C VAL A 3 -8.29 9.54 10.77
N TYR A 4 -6.97 9.69 10.68
CA TYR A 4 -6.04 9.31 11.76
C TYR A 4 -6.28 10.09 13.08
N ARG A 5 -6.90 11.26 12.99
CA ARG A 5 -7.14 12.17 14.13
C ARG A 5 -8.59 12.20 14.60
N THR A 6 -9.43 11.28 14.11
CA THR A 6 -10.85 11.20 14.46
C THR A 6 -11.16 9.86 15.11
N ASP A 7 -12.39 9.72 15.61
CA ASP A 7 -12.95 8.41 15.88
C ASP A 7 -13.29 7.74 14.53
N TYR A 8 -13.04 6.43 14.44
CA TYR A 8 -13.33 5.61 13.25
C TYR A 8 -13.67 4.19 13.67
N ASP A 9 -14.43 3.51 12.81
CA ASP A 9 -14.76 2.11 13.02
C ASP A 9 -13.57 1.21 12.67
N ILE A 10 -13.45 0.12 13.42
CA ILE A 10 -12.45 -0.92 13.20
C ILE A 10 -13.21 -2.18 12.78
N ASP A 11 -13.00 -2.58 11.54
CA ASP A 11 -13.49 -3.84 11.00
C ASP A 11 -12.42 -4.93 11.15
N ILE A 12 -12.84 -6.20 11.03
CA ILE A 12 -11.94 -7.34 10.96
C ILE A 12 -12.03 -7.97 9.58
N LYS A 13 -10.90 -8.03 8.89
CA LYS A 13 -10.75 -8.68 7.60
C LYS A 13 -10.22 -10.10 7.78
N GLU A 14 -10.86 -11.05 7.13
CA GLU A 14 -10.35 -12.41 7.02
C GLU A 14 -9.37 -12.49 5.84
N ASP A 15 -8.14 -12.90 6.13
CA ASP A 15 -7.09 -13.11 5.15
C ASP A 15 -6.73 -14.61 5.11
N LYS A 16 -7.09 -15.27 4.02
CA LYS A 16 -6.90 -16.72 3.86
C LYS A 16 -5.51 -16.99 3.28
N ARG A 17 -4.60 -17.49 4.09
CA ARG A 17 -3.24 -17.88 3.66
C ARG A 17 -3.07 -19.38 3.71
N ARG A 18 -2.98 -20.02 2.54
CA ARG A 18 -2.78 -21.47 2.33
C ARG A 18 -3.73 -22.36 3.15
N PHE A 19 -3.44 -22.60 4.43
CA PHE A 19 -4.14 -23.52 5.32
C PHE A 19 -4.72 -22.84 6.58
N GLU A 20 -4.54 -21.53 6.73
CA GLU A 20 -4.96 -20.79 7.92
C GLU A 20 -5.70 -19.51 7.53
N THR A 21 -6.73 -19.18 8.30
CA THR A 21 -7.42 -17.90 8.21
C THR A 21 -6.85 -16.95 9.25
N TYR A 22 -6.27 -15.85 8.78
CA TYR A 22 -5.80 -14.75 9.62
C TYR A 22 -6.88 -13.68 9.72
N HIS A 23 -6.85 -12.94 10.82
CA HIS A 23 -7.73 -11.81 11.06
C HIS A 23 -6.86 -10.58 11.27
N SER A 24 -6.96 -9.61 10.37
CA SER A 24 -6.30 -8.30 10.50
C SER A 24 -7.35 -7.22 10.75
N PRO A 25 -7.05 -6.24 11.62
CA PRO A 25 -7.90 -5.06 11.71
C PRO A 25 -7.75 -4.24 10.43
N VAL A 26 -8.86 -3.66 9.98
CA VAL A 26 -8.90 -2.70 8.88
C VAL A 26 -9.75 -1.51 9.31
N THR A 27 -9.41 -0.31 8.84
CA THR A 27 -10.12 0.92 9.17
C THR A 27 -10.60 1.63 7.91
N GLU A 28 -11.39 2.68 8.08
CA GLU A 28 -11.76 3.58 6.97
C GLU A 28 -10.53 4.24 6.31
N ALA A 29 -9.41 4.36 7.03
CA ALA A 29 -8.18 4.90 6.46
C ALA A 29 -7.59 3.99 5.38
N ASP A 30 -7.60 2.68 5.59
CA ASP A 30 -7.14 1.67 4.62
C ASP A 30 -7.99 1.74 3.34
N LYS A 31 -9.32 1.83 3.49
CA LYS A 31 -10.29 1.95 2.38
C LYS A 31 -10.08 3.24 1.58
N HIS A 32 -9.94 4.38 2.26
CA HIS A 32 -9.71 5.67 1.61
C HIS A 32 -8.35 5.73 0.90
N ALA A 33 -7.29 5.23 1.54
CA ALA A 33 -5.96 5.15 0.94
C ALA A 33 -6.00 4.27 -0.32
N HIS A 34 -6.69 3.12 -0.26
CA HIS A 34 -6.87 2.24 -1.41
C HIS A 34 -7.50 2.98 -2.59
N ILE A 35 -8.65 3.65 -2.38
CA ILE A 35 -9.36 4.35 -3.46
C ILE A 35 -8.46 5.42 -4.12
N ILE A 36 -7.82 6.27 -3.32
CA ILE A 36 -6.97 7.35 -3.81
C ILE A 36 -5.78 6.79 -4.63
N ILE A 37 -5.14 5.73 -4.13
CA ILE A 37 -4.00 5.11 -4.82
C ILE A 37 -4.46 4.46 -6.13
N MET A 38 -5.57 3.73 -6.11
CA MET A 38 -6.10 3.06 -7.31
C MET A 38 -6.47 4.07 -8.41
N GLU A 39 -7.10 5.20 -8.05
CA GLU A 39 -7.44 6.26 -8.98
C GLU A 39 -6.17 6.92 -9.55
N GLY A 40 -5.20 7.27 -8.70
CA GLY A 40 -3.95 7.86 -9.14
C GLY A 40 -3.12 6.95 -10.05
N LEU A 41 -2.98 5.67 -9.72
CA LEU A 41 -2.26 4.71 -10.57
C LEU A 41 -2.96 4.46 -11.90
N LYS A 42 -4.30 4.45 -11.91
CA LYS A 42 -5.08 4.31 -13.13
C LYS A 42 -4.92 5.53 -14.05
N GLU A 43 -4.78 6.73 -13.50
CA GLU A 43 -4.51 7.94 -14.27
C GLU A 43 -3.09 7.94 -14.86
N LEU A 44 -2.09 7.55 -14.05
CA LEU A 44 -0.68 7.56 -14.45
C LEU A 44 -0.33 6.45 -15.44
N THR A 45 -0.84 5.24 -15.20
CA THR A 45 -0.48 4.02 -15.94
C THR A 45 -1.72 3.15 -16.18
N PRO A 46 -2.64 3.58 -17.07
CA PRO A 46 -3.93 2.90 -17.26
C PRO A 46 -3.81 1.45 -17.74
N ASP A 47 -2.69 1.10 -18.38
CA ASP A 47 -2.44 -0.23 -18.93
C ASP A 47 -1.75 -1.19 -17.95
N ILE A 48 -1.27 -0.71 -16.80
CA ILE A 48 -0.59 -1.53 -15.80
C ILE A 48 -1.60 -1.95 -14.73
N PRO A 49 -1.87 -3.27 -14.56
CA PRO A 49 -2.75 -3.77 -13.52
C PRO A 49 -2.26 -3.41 -12.11
N VAL A 50 -3.19 -3.32 -11.16
CA VAL A 50 -2.87 -3.10 -9.75
C VAL A 50 -3.34 -4.29 -8.91
N LEU A 51 -2.44 -4.83 -8.09
CA LEU A 51 -2.70 -5.82 -7.06
C LEU A 51 -2.57 -5.12 -5.71
N SER A 52 -3.69 -4.93 -5.01
CA SER A 52 -3.72 -4.25 -3.72
C SER A 52 -4.24 -5.18 -2.62
N GLU A 53 -3.75 -5.03 -1.39
CA GLU A 53 -4.27 -5.75 -0.21
C GLU A 53 -5.77 -5.53 -0.04
N GLU A 54 -6.25 -4.30 -0.17
CA GLU A 54 -7.67 -3.93 -0.08
C GLU A 54 -8.45 -4.11 -1.40
N GLY A 55 -7.76 -4.61 -2.43
CA GLY A 55 -8.37 -4.91 -3.71
C GLY A 55 -9.19 -6.19 -3.71
N ARG A 56 -9.94 -6.38 -4.80
CA ARG A 56 -10.59 -7.68 -5.07
C ARG A 56 -9.55 -8.79 -5.22
N GLU A 57 -9.90 -10.00 -4.82
CA GLU A 57 -9.06 -11.16 -5.08
C GLU A 57 -8.96 -11.42 -6.60
N ILE A 58 -7.74 -11.44 -7.12
CA ILE A 58 -7.45 -11.74 -8.53
C ILE A 58 -6.78 -13.11 -8.58
N ALA A 59 -7.38 -14.02 -9.35
CA ALA A 59 -6.92 -15.40 -9.44
C ALA A 59 -5.44 -15.48 -9.85
N TYR A 60 -4.68 -16.36 -9.20
CA TYR A 60 -3.26 -16.58 -9.52
C TYR A 60 -3.03 -16.88 -11.01
N GLU A 61 -3.93 -17.66 -11.61
CA GLU A 61 -3.89 -18.03 -13.03
C GLU A 61 -4.01 -16.84 -14.00
N GLU A 62 -4.61 -15.74 -13.55
CA GLU A 62 -4.68 -14.48 -14.28
C GLU A 62 -3.40 -13.68 -14.07
N ARG A 63 -3.07 -13.38 -12.80
CA ARG A 63 -1.94 -12.49 -12.47
C ARG A 63 -0.58 -13.03 -12.84
N LYS A 64 -0.40 -14.37 -12.91
CA LYS A 64 0.86 -14.98 -13.36
C LYS A 64 1.21 -14.67 -14.82
N LYS A 65 0.27 -14.13 -15.60
CA LYS A 65 0.45 -13.75 -17.01
C LYS A 65 0.89 -12.29 -17.17
N TRP A 66 0.85 -11.50 -16.11
CA TRP A 66 1.20 -10.09 -16.17
C TRP A 66 2.72 -9.94 -16.26
N ALA A 67 3.19 -9.27 -17.30
CA ALA A 67 4.59 -8.89 -17.43
C ALA A 67 4.95 -7.78 -16.42
N SER A 68 4.00 -6.86 -16.17
CA SER A 68 4.15 -5.79 -15.20
C SER A 68 2.86 -5.58 -14.40
N PHE A 69 2.99 -5.17 -13.14
CA PHE A 69 1.87 -4.76 -12.29
C PHE A 69 2.35 -3.90 -11.11
N TRP A 70 1.45 -3.07 -10.58
CA TRP A 70 1.64 -2.39 -9.31
C TRP A 70 1.25 -3.31 -8.15
N LEU A 71 2.10 -3.42 -7.14
CA LEU A 71 1.80 -4.05 -5.87
C LEU A 71 1.60 -2.96 -4.81
N VAL A 72 0.45 -2.96 -4.14
CA VAL A 72 0.04 -1.87 -3.24
C VAL A 72 -0.42 -2.41 -1.89
N ASP A 73 0.19 -1.91 -0.83
CA ASP A 73 -0.34 -1.94 0.53
C ASP A 73 -0.72 -0.50 0.93
N PRO A 74 -2.02 -0.16 0.97
CA PRO A 74 -2.48 1.19 1.25
C PRO A 74 -2.17 1.67 2.67
N LEU A 75 -1.99 0.74 3.62
CA LEU A 75 -1.73 1.05 5.02
C LEU A 75 -1.10 -0.18 5.72
N ASP A 76 0.22 -0.28 5.68
CA ASP A 76 0.97 -1.26 6.46
C ASP A 76 1.11 -0.75 7.90
N GLY A 77 0.80 -1.61 8.88
CA GLY A 77 0.81 -1.25 10.30
C GLY A 77 -0.54 -0.78 10.85
N THR A 78 -1.68 -1.33 10.38
CA THR A 78 -3.02 -0.93 10.85
C THR A 78 -3.20 -1.01 12.37
N LYS A 79 -2.54 -1.97 13.05
CA LYS A 79 -2.55 -2.06 14.52
C LYS A 79 -1.89 -0.85 15.18
N ASP A 80 -0.85 -0.34 14.57
CA ASP A 80 -0.05 0.78 15.04
C ASP A 80 -0.74 2.12 14.69
N PHE A 81 -1.41 2.18 13.54
CA PHE A 81 -2.39 3.21 13.22
C PHE A 81 -3.48 3.33 14.29
N ILE A 82 -4.11 2.21 14.68
CA ILE A 82 -5.14 2.17 15.73
C ILE A 82 -4.60 2.64 17.09
N LYS A 83 -3.36 2.28 17.43
CA LYS A 83 -2.70 2.71 18.68
C LYS A 83 -2.23 4.16 18.65
N GLN A 84 -2.31 4.83 17.50
CA GLN A 84 -1.82 6.20 17.31
C GLN A 84 -0.33 6.38 17.68
N ASN A 85 0.51 5.38 17.43
CA ASN A 85 1.96 5.47 17.71
C ASN A 85 2.78 6.04 16.53
N GLY A 86 2.15 6.26 15.37
CA GLY A 86 2.78 6.85 14.19
C GLY A 86 3.61 5.87 13.36
N GLU A 87 3.56 4.57 13.68
CA GLU A 87 4.35 3.54 13.01
C GLU A 87 3.54 2.82 11.93
N PHE A 88 3.19 3.53 10.85
CA PHE A 88 2.50 2.96 9.70
C PHE A 88 3.00 3.57 8.39
N THR A 89 2.86 2.83 7.29
CA THR A 89 3.36 3.24 5.98
C THR A 89 2.38 2.97 4.85
N VAL A 90 2.56 3.65 3.74
CA VAL A 90 1.97 3.32 2.44
C VAL A 90 3.08 2.72 1.58
N ASN A 91 2.88 1.51 1.06
CA ASN A 91 3.86 0.80 0.25
C ASN A 91 3.35 0.58 -1.17
N ILE A 92 4.11 1.05 -2.17
CA ILE A 92 3.77 0.89 -3.60
C ILE A 92 5.01 0.43 -4.34
N ALA A 93 4.92 -0.65 -5.11
CA ALA A 93 6.00 -1.14 -5.94
C ALA A 93 5.53 -1.43 -7.37
N LEU A 94 6.36 -1.10 -8.36
CA LEU A 94 6.21 -1.61 -9.71
C LEU A 94 7.00 -2.90 -9.83
N VAL A 95 6.33 -3.97 -10.23
CA VAL A 95 6.93 -5.27 -10.48
C VAL A 95 6.95 -5.51 -11.98
N GLU A 96 8.10 -5.90 -12.52
CA GLU A 96 8.28 -6.33 -13.91
C GLU A 96 8.99 -7.68 -13.92
N ASP A 97 8.49 -8.63 -14.72
CA ASP A 97 9.03 -9.98 -14.84
C ASP A 97 9.28 -10.68 -13.48
N ASN A 98 8.35 -10.46 -12.54
CA ASN A 98 8.39 -10.94 -11.16
C ASN A 98 9.50 -10.33 -10.27
N ALA A 99 10.12 -9.22 -10.68
CA ALA A 99 11.09 -8.47 -9.90
C ALA A 99 10.60 -7.03 -9.64
N PRO A 100 10.71 -6.51 -8.40
CA PRO A 100 10.43 -5.10 -8.14
C PRO A 100 11.49 -4.21 -8.81
N VAL A 101 11.06 -3.30 -9.68
CA VAL A 101 11.95 -2.40 -10.44
C VAL A 101 11.88 -0.95 -9.96
N PHE A 102 10.78 -0.58 -9.30
CA PHE A 102 10.57 0.72 -8.65
C PHE A 102 9.75 0.53 -7.36
N GLY A 103 9.99 1.37 -6.36
CA GLY A 103 9.25 1.34 -5.11
C GLY A 103 9.15 2.69 -4.43
N VAL A 104 8.08 2.86 -3.65
CA VAL A 104 7.79 3.99 -2.78
C VAL A 104 7.34 3.46 -1.44
N VAL A 105 7.93 4.00 -0.37
CA VAL A 105 7.51 3.79 1.01
C VAL A 105 7.30 5.16 1.64
N PHE A 106 6.09 5.46 2.06
CA PHE A 106 5.77 6.72 2.71
C PHE A 106 5.27 6.48 4.12
N ALA A 107 5.92 7.08 5.12
CA ALA A 107 5.50 7.09 6.51
C ALA A 107 4.81 8.43 6.83
N PRO A 108 3.47 8.51 6.76
CA PRO A 108 2.76 9.79 6.77
C PRO A 108 2.81 10.52 8.12
N ALA A 109 2.91 9.77 9.22
CA ALA A 109 2.92 10.34 10.57
C ALA A 109 4.18 11.17 10.86
N ILE A 110 5.29 10.86 10.19
CA ILE A 110 6.59 11.52 10.35
C ILE A 110 7.07 12.23 9.08
N ASP A 111 6.21 12.32 8.07
CA ASP A 111 6.47 12.92 6.75
C ASP A 111 7.83 12.48 6.16
N LEU A 112 8.00 11.16 6.09
CA LEU A 112 9.20 10.51 5.58
C LEU A 112 8.86 9.68 4.34
N LEU A 113 9.50 10.01 3.23
CA LEU A 113 9.32 9.36 1.93
C LEU A 113 10.62 8.72 1.49
N PHE A 114 10.57 7.43 1.17
CA PHE A 114 11.59 6.73 0.42
C PHE A 114 11.05 6.37 -0.96
N TRP A 115 11.88 6.50 -1.98
CA TRP A 115 11.57 5.96 -3.30
C TRP A 115 12.84 5.52 -4.00
N GLY A 116 12.72 4.64 -4.98
CA GLY A 116 13.88 4.13 -5.70
C GLY A 116 13.53 3.38 -6.96
N SER A 117 14.48 3.28 -7.86
CA SER A 117 14.45 2.34 -8.99
C SER A 117 15.81 1.70 -9.22
N LEU A 118 15.84 0.59 -9.94
CA LEU A 118 17.10 -0.08 -10.30
C LEU A 118 18.08 0.82 -11.05
N GLU A 119 17.56 1.69 -11.91
CA GLU A 119 18.38 2.55 -12.79
C GLU A 119 18.92 3.79 -12.07
N ASN A 120 18.14 4.34 -11.16
CA ASN A 120 18.40 5.68 -10.65
C ASN A 120 18.90 5.64 -9.18
N GLY A 121 18.75 4.53 -8.47
CA GLY A 121 19.14 4.38 -7.06
C GLY A 121 17.98 4.61 -6.09
N VAL A 122 18.28 4.98 -4.85
CA VAL A 122 17.30 5.16 -3.76
C VAL A 122 17.47 6.55 -3.16
N TRP A 123 16.36 7.23 -2.91
CA TRP A 123 16.31 8.52 -2.23
C TRP A 123 15.43 8.47 -1.00
N LYS A 124 15.67 9.47 -0.17
CA LYS A 124 14.94 9.76 1.04
C LYS A 124 14.60 11.24 1.03
N LYS A 125 13.36 11.58 1.38
CA LYS A 125 12.90 12.93 1.65
C LYS A 125 12.25 12.93 3.02
N GLU A 126 12.74 13.81 3.88
CA GLU A 126 12.16 14.12 5.19
C GLU A 126 11.52 15.50 5.12
N ALA A 127 10.46 15.72 5.90
CA ALA A 127 10.05 17.08 6.24
C ALA A 127 11.27 17.88 6.72
N HIS A 128 11.54 19.02 6.08
CA HIS A 128 12.32 20.05 6.75
C HIS A 128 11.47 20.58 7.89
N ASN A 129 11.83 20.27 9.14
CA ASN A 129 11.41 21.11 10.25
C ASN A 129 12.12 22.45 10.07
N PRO A 130 11.42 23.57 9.82
CA PRO A 130 12.03 24.89 9.95
C PRO A 130 12.48 25.16 11.39
#